data_AF-A0A959YT56-F1
#
_entry.id   AF-A0A959YT56-F1
#
_cell.length_a   1.000
_cell.length_b   1.000
_cell.length_c   1.000
_cell.angle_alpha   90.00
_cell.angle_beta   90.00
_cell.angle_gamma   90.00
#
_symmetry.space_group_name_H-M   'P 1'
#
loop_
_entity.id
_entity.type
_entity.pdbx_description
1 polymer ?
#
loop_
_entity_poly.entity_id
_entity_poly.type
_entity_poly.pdbx_seq_one_letter_code
_entity_poly.pdbx_strand_id
1 'polypeptide(L)'
;MRTRKYLWIILIIGIGFTMWQCDQAKDKKAEQKSETEKQADPKSEREKPEVVHDDNGNIIERHAISYRKSDNSVRSKDSYFYEYDENNNLIRETKESYAPSGELKFKNVNVFTYNDLNQKIEQNFYSYDANDVLQRKARNTFKYNQRGHKIEDISYYDDGSVKARIILEPDENGVLLSEEYINYSHDESETDHKKYYYNEFGLERTEDLMDKNK
;
A
#
# COMPACT_ATOMS: atom_id res chain seq x y z
N MET A 1 1.45 -32.31 25.66
CA MET A 1 1.35 -31.31 26.74
C MET A 1 0.48 -30.16 26.24
N ARG A 2 -0.67 -29.92 26.90
CA ARG A 2 -1.64 -28.87 26.58
C ARG A 2 -1.47 -27.74 27.60
N THR A 3 -1.33 -26.50 27.16
CA THR A 3 -1.48 -25.31 28.04
C THR A 3 -2.72 -24.50 27.64
N ARG A 4 -3.49 -24.16 28.67
CA ARG A 4 -4.84 -23.58 28.67
C ARG A 4 -4.74 -22.05 28.59
N LYS A 5 -5.50 -21.40 27.69
CA LYS A 5 -6.73 -20.61 27.93
C LYS A 5 -6.67 -19.53 29.04
N TYR A 6 -6.83 -18.29 28.60
CA TYR A 6 -7.12 -17.07 29.36
C TYR A 6 -8.51 -17.10 30.04
N LEU A 7 -8.62 -16.51 31.24
CA LEU A 7 -9.88 -16.09 31.85
C LEU A 7 -9.69 -14.84 32.74
N TRP A 8 -10.66 -13.94 32.65
CA TRP A 8 -10.82 -12.61 33.24
C TRP A 8 -10.92 -12.58 34.77
N ILE A 9 -10.69 -11.39 35.38
CA ILE A 9 -11.51 -10.81 36.48
C ILE A 9 -11.30 -9.28 36.52
N ILE A 10 -12.42 -8.54 36.49
CA ILE A 10 -12.57 -7.13 36.88
C ILE A 10 -12.83 -7.08 38.38
N LEU A 11 -12.28 -6.10 39.12
CA LEU A 11 -12.94 -5.61 40.34
C LEU A 11 -12.69 -4.10 40.56
N ILE A 12 -13.79 -3.39 40.84
CA ILE A 12 -13.92 -1.95 41.10
C ILE A 12 -14.02 -1.74 42.62
N ILE A 13 -13.29 -0.77 43.18
CA ILE A 13 -13.58 0.00 44.41
C ILE A 13 -12.82 1.34 44.25
N GLY A 14 -13.31 2.57 44.43
CA GLY A 14 -14.54 3.08 45.03
C GLY A 14 -14.24 3.98 46.25
N ILE A 15 -14.37 5.31 46.06
CA ILE A 15 -14.84 6.35 47.03
C ILE A 15 -13.82 7.15 47.89
N GLY A 16 -14.00 8.49 47.88
CA GLY A 16 -13.76 9.44 49.00
C GLY A 16 -13.10 10.78 48.61
N PHE A 17 -13.83 11.88 48.29
CA PHE A 17 -14.27 13.02 49.17
C PHE A 17 -13.11 13.68 49.96
N THR A 18 -12.72 14.97 49.87
CA THR A 18 -13.40 16.28 50.15
C THR A 18 -12.49 17.45 49.64
N MET A 19 -12.97 18.51 48.96
CA MET A 19 -13.57 19.78 49.45
C MET A 19 -12.56 20.96 49.64
N TRP A 20 -12.92 22.12 49.03
CA TRP A 20 -12.51 23.52 49.31
C TRP A 20 -11.07 23.95 48.89
N GLN A 21 -10.81 25.13 48.31
CA GLN A 21 -11.52 26.41 48.26
C GLN A 21 -10.90 27.36 47.20
N CYS A 22 -11.68 28.34 46.71
CA CYS A 22 -11.29 29.61 46.04
C CYS A 22 -10.53 29.53 44.69
N ASP A 23 -10.82 30.33 43.67
CA ASP A 23 -11.22 31.73 43.69
C ASP A 23 -12.06 32.13 42.47
N GLN A 24 -13.04 32.98 42.73
CA GLN A 24 -13.77 33.74 41.73
C GLN A 24 -12.85 34.79 41.09
N ALA A 25 -12.60 34.69 39.79
CA ALA A 25 -12.37 35.85 38.93
C ALA A 25 -12.24 35.40 37.47
N LYS A 26 -13.37 35.37 36.74
CA LYS A 26 -13.49 35.76 35.31
C LYS A 26 -14.90 35.43 34.80
N ASP A 27 -15.87 36.18 35.29
CA ASP A 27 -17.07 36.47 34.53
C ASP A 27 -16.69 37.35 33.34
N LYS A 28 -16.91 36.81 32.12
CA LYS A 28 -17.16 37.46 30.81
C LYS A 28 -16.55 36.63 29.67
N LYS A 29 -17.15 35.46 29.42
CA LYS A 29 -17.26 34.81 28.09
C LYS A 29 -18.05 33.50 28.21
N ALA A 30 -19.30 33.60 28.65
CA ALA A 30 -20.23 32.48 28.67
C ALA A 30 -21.61 32.97 28.24
N GLU A 31 -21.78 33.27 26.94
CA GLU A 31 -23.08 33.30 26.28
C GLU A 31 -22.87 33.27 24.76
N GLN A 32 -22.57 32.07 24.27
CA GLN A 32 -22.88 31.53 22.94
C GLN A 32 -22.11 30.20 22.80
N LYS A 33 -22.49 29.22 23.61
CA LYS A 33 -22.32 27.81 23.26
C LYS A 33 -23.71 27.33 22.87
N SER A 34 -24.09 27.59 21.63
CA SER A 34 -25.18 26.85 21.02
C SER A 34 -24.69 25.41 20.88
N GLU A 35 -25.29 24.54 21.69
CA GLU A 35 -25.40 23.13 21.40
C GLU A 35 -25.92 22.98 19.98
N THR A 36 -25.02 22.71 19.04
CA THR A 36 -25.41 22.00 17.82
C THR A 36 -25.05 20.56 18.12
N GLU A 37 -26.04 19.80 18.57
CA GLU A 37 -26.03 18.36 18.52
C GLU A 37 -25.37 17.95 17.21
N LYS A 38 -24.24 17.24 17.30
CA LYS A 38 -23.82 16.38 16.21
C LYS A 38 -24.87 15.28 16.14
N GLN A 39 -25.92 15.56 15.38
CA GLN A 39 -26.80 14.58 14.81
C GLN A 39 -25.89 13.48 14.25
N ALA A 40 -25.95 12.30 14.87
CA ALA A 40 -25.26 11.14 14.36
C ALA A 40 -25.75 10.94 12.93
N ASP A 41 -24.84 11.18 11.98
CA ASP A 41 -25.06 11.07 10.55
C ASP A 41 -25.75 9.70 10.30
N PRO A 42 -26.94 9.66 9.69
CA PRO A 42 -27.58 8.40 9.36
C PRO A 42 -26.59 7.68 8.46
N LYS A 43 -26.05 6.56 8.96
CA LYS A 43 -25.04 5.72 8.31
C LYS A 43 -25.38 5.58 6.84
N SER A 44 -24.82 6.47 6.01
CA SER A 44 -25.19 6.56 4.60
C SER A 44 -24.74 5.26 3.98
N GLU A 45 -25.70 4.51 3.46
CA GLU A 45 -25.44 3.18 2.95
C GLU A 45 -24.57 3.35 1.70
N ARG A 46 -23.26 3.10 1.85
CA ARG A 46 -22.30 3.22 0.76
C ARG A 46 -22.63 2.18 -0.30
N GLU A 47 -22.60 2.60 -1.55
CA GLU A 47 -22.78 1.68 -2.67
C GLU A 47 -21.73 0.57 -2.61
N LYS A 48 -22.19 -0.67 -2.70
CA LYS A 48 -21.31 -1.83 -2.76
C LYS A 48 -20.65 -1.86 -4.15
N PRO A 49 -19.38 -2.28 -4.25
CA PRO A 49 -18.73 -2.40 -5.54
C PRO A 49 -19.44 -3.47 -6.39
N GLU A 50 -19.67 -3.14 -7.66
CA GLU A 50 -20.10 -4.08 -8.68
C GLU A 50 -18.88 -4.88 -9.15
N VAL A 51 -19.01 -6.21 -9.29
CA VAL A 51 -17.92 -7.13 -9.61
C VAL A 51 -18.40 -8.18 -10.59
N VAL A 52 -17.65 -8.36 -11.69
CA VAL A 52 -17.89 -9.39 -12.72
C VAL A 52 -16.77 -10.42 -12.66
N HIS A 53 -17.13 -11.69 -12.85
CA HIS A 53 -16.18 -12.80 -12.85
C HIS A 53 -16.19 -13.55 -14.18
N ASP A 54 -15.07 -14.17 -14.54
CA ASP A 54 -14.99 -15.17 -15.60
C ASP A 54 -15.46 -16.55 -15.12
N ASP A 55 -15.44 -17.54 -16.03
CA ASP A 55 -15.84 -18.93 -15.74
C ASP A 55 -14.92 -19.65 -14.74
N ASN A 56 -13.69 -19.17 -14.56
CA ASN A 56 -12.74 -19.67 -13.57
C ASN A 56 -12.95 -19.02 -12.19
N GLY A 57 -13.87 -18.06 -12.09
CA GLY A 57 -14.15 -17.33 -10.86
C GLY A 57 -13.15 -16.21 -10.57
N ASN A 58 -12.32 -15.80 -11.54
CA ASN A 58 -11.48 -14.62 -11.40
C ASN A 58 -12.31 -13.36 -11.60
N ILE A 59 -11.95 -12.28 -10.91
CA ILE A 59 -12.56 -10.97 -11.13
C ILE A 59 -12.01 -10.41 -12.44
N ILE A 60 -12.87 -10.12 -13.42
CA ILE A 60 -12.48 -9.50 -14.70
C ILE A 60 -12.84 -8.01 -14.76
N GLU A 61 -13.80 -7.58 -13.95
CA GLU A 61 -14.22 -6.19 -13.87
C GLU A 61 -14.69 -5.84 -12.46
N ARG A 62 -14.38 -4.63 -12.01
CA ARG A 62 -14.90 -4.08 -10.76
C ARG A 62 -15.08 -2.58 -10.85
N HIS A 63 -16.19 -2.07 -10.31
CA HIS A 63 -16.41 -0.63 -10.11
C HIS A 63 -16.42 -0.29 -8.62
N ALA A 64 -15.83 0.84 -8.26
CA ALA A 64 -15.77 1.33 -6.89
C ALA A 64 -15.98 2.83 -6.82
N ILE A 65 -16.75 3.27 -5.82
CA ILE A 65 -16.96 4.69 -5.53
C ILE A 65 -16.15 5.08 -4.30
N SER A 66 -15.31 6.10 -4.45
CA SER A 66 -14.57 6.70 -3.34
C SER A 66 -15.35 7.90 -2.81
N TYR A 67 -15.44 8.02 -1.48
CA TYR A 67 -16.14 9.11 -0.81
C TYR A 67 -15.17 9.97 0.00
N ARG A 68 -15.44 11.27 0.09
CA ARG A 68 -14.71 12.17 0.98
C ARG A 68 -15.10 11.90 2.43
N LYS A 69 -14.12 11.89 3.34
CA LYS A 69 -14.38 11.64 4.77
C LYS A 69 -15.17 12.76 5.45
N SER A 70 -15.12 13.98 4.93
CA SER A 70 -15.67 15.19 5.57
C SER A 70 -17.18 15.32 5.42
N ASP A 71 -17.69 15.02 4.23
CA ASP A 71 -19.08 15.28 3.84
C ASP A 71 -19.72 14.08 3.13
N ASN A 72 -19.00 12.96 3.05
CA ASN A 72 -19.42 11.74 2.37
C ASN A 72 -19.84 11.96 0.90
N SER A 73 -19.38 13.05 0.27
CA SER A 73 -19.59 13.29 -1.16
C SER A 73 -18.71 12.35 -2.00
N VAL A 74 -19.18 12.02 -3.20
CA VAL A 74 -18.40 11.21 -4.14
C VAL A 74 -17.13 11.97 -4.53
N ARG A 75 -15.98 11.36 -4.31
CA ARG A 75 -14.65 11.86 -4.66
C ARG A 75 -14.24 11.39 -6.05
N SER A 76 -14.43 10.11 -6.35
CA SER A 76 -14.11 9.51 -7.63
C SER A 76 -14.93 8.24 -7.84
N LYS A 77 -15.07 7.85 -9.11
CA LYS A 77 -15.57 6.54 -9.51
C LYS A 77 -14.44 5.85 -10.24
N ASP A 78 -14.04 4.67 -9.79
CA ASP A 78 -12.93 3.92 -10.35
C ASP A 78 -13.45 2.63 -10.98
N SER A 79 -12.99 2.34 -12.19
CA SER A 79 -13.23 1.07 -12.89
C SER A 79 -11.91 0.31 -13.01
N TYR A 80 -11.98 -1.01 -12.82
CA TYR A 80 -10.85 -1.91 -12.86
C TYR A 80 -11.17 -3.04 -13.83
N PHE A 81 -10.22 -3.36 -14.71
CA PHE A 81 -10.32 -4.44 -15.68
C PHE A 81 -9.10 -5.35 -15.54
N TYR A 82 -9.32 -6.65 -15.62
CA TYR A 82 -8.28 -7.66 -15.37
C TYR A 82 -8.26 -8.68 -16.51
N GLU A 83 -7.06 -9.02 -16.98
CA GLU A 83 -6.83 -10.08 -17.97
C GLU A 83 -5.92 -11.14 -17.37
N TYR A 84 -6.23 -12.40 -17.65
CA TYR A 84 -5.52 -13.56 -17.14
C TYR A 84 -4.98 -14.43 -18.28
N ASP A 85 -3.86 -15.11 -18.06
CA ASP A 85 -3.37 -16.16 -18.96
C ASP A 85 -4.04 -17.52 -18.69
N GLU A 86 -3.67 -18.54 -19.48
CA GLU A 86 -4.18 -19.91 -19.35
C GLU A 86 -3.80 -20.59 -18.02
N ASN A 87 -2.75 -20.11 -17.37
CA ASN A 87 -2.31 -20.57 -16.05
C ASN A 87 -2.98 -19.80 -14.90
N ASN A 88 -3.95 -18.95 -15.22
CA ASN A 88 -4.69 -18.13 -14.26
C ASN A 88 -3.83 -17.05 -13.59
N ASN A 89 -2.72 -16.64 -14.21
CA ASN A 89 -1.92 -15.51 -13.76
C ASN A 89 -2.51 -14.20 -14.30
N LEU A 90 -2.57 -13.17 -13.45
CA LEU A 90 -2.96 -11.82 -13.88
C LEU A 90 -1.88 -11.25 -14.80
N ILE A 91 -2.18 -11.05 -16.09
CA ILE A 91 -1.24 -10.51 -17.08
C ILE A 91 -1.45 -9.02 -17.37
N ARG A 92 -2.65 -8.49 -17.09
CA ARG A 92 -2.94 -7.07 -17.23
C ARG A 92 -3.93 -6.60 -16.17
N GLU A 93 -3.68 -5.43 -15.60
CA GLU A 93 -4.64 -4.67 -14.81
C GLU A 93 -4.78 -3.27 -15.42
N THR A 94 -5.99 -2.85 -15.73
CA THR A 94 -6.28 -1.47 -16.14
C THR A 94 -7.15 -0.81 -15.09
N LYS A 95 -6.72 0.35 -14.59
CA LYS A 95 -7.51 1.22 -13.72
C LYS A 95 -7.87 2.50 -14.46
N GLU A 96 -9.14 2.81 -14.52
CA GLU A 96 -9.66 4.08 -14.98
C GLU A 96 -10.29 4.83 -13.81
N SER A 97 -9.93 6.11 -13.63
CA SER A 97 -10.50 6.93 -12.57
C SER A 97 -11.26 8.10 -13.17
N TYR A 98 -12.49 8.26 -12.71
CA TYR A 98 -13.43 9.24 -13.21
C TYR A 98 -13.78 10.25 -12.12
N ALA A 99 -13.99 11.50 -12.54
CA ALA A 99 -14.62 12.50 -11.70
C ALA A 99 -16.07 12.08 -11.37
N PRO A 100 -16.67 12.66 -10.31
CA PRO A 100 -18.08 12.43 -10.00
C PRO A 100 -19.04 12.71 -11.18
N SER A 101 -18.65 13.63 -12.08
CA SER A 101 -19.35 13.97 -13.33
C SER A 101 -19.30 12.88 -14.41
N GLY A 102 -18.45 11.86 -14.27
CA GLY A 102 -18.24 10.81 -15.27
C GLY A 102 -17.11 11.10 -16.27
N GLU A 103 -16.41 12.23 -16.13
CA GLU A 103 -15.24 12.54 -16.97
C GLU A 103 -14.02 11.70 -16.54
N LEU A 104 -13.37 11.02 -17.48
CA LEU A 104 -12.11 10.32 -17.23
C LEU A 104 -11.04 11.31 -16.76
N LYS A 105 -10.27 10.94 -15.74
CA LYS A 105 -9.15 11.75 -15.22
C LYS A 105 -7.81 11.16 -15.56
N PHE A 106 -7.66 9.85 -15.39
CA PHE A 106 -6.46 9.14 -15.77
C PHE A 106 -6.77 7.66 -15.98
N LYS A 107 -5.89 7.01 -16.75
CA LYS A 107 -5.87 5.56 -16.93
C LYS A 107 -4.48 5.04 -16.56
N ASN A 108 -4.43 4.01 -15.74
CA ASN A 108 -3.22 3.31 -15.40
C ASN A 108 -3.30 1.88 -15.92
N VAL A 109 -2.23 1.38 -16.52
CA VAL A 109 -2.14 0.01 -17.04
C VAL A 109 -0.91 -0.65 -16.44
N ASN A 110 -1.11 -1.77 -15.75
CA ASN A 110 -0.04 -2.69 -15.37
C ASN A 110 -0.04 -3.89 -16.34
N VAL A 111 1.13 -4.31 -16.80
CA VAL A 111 1.34 -5.51 -17.59
C VAL A 111 2.37 -6.38 -16.87
N PHE A 112 2.09 -7.68 -16.76
CA PHE A 112 2.90 -8.62 -16.01
C PHE A 112 3.37 -9.77 -16.90
N THR A 113 4.62 -10.19 -16.71
CA THR A 113 5.21 -11.35 -17.40
C THR A 113 5.65 -12.37 -16.37
N TYR A 114 5.44 -13.64 -16.68
CA TYR A 114 5.76 -14.77 -15.81
C TYR A 114 6.76 -15.71 -16.47
N ASN A 115 7.54 -16.43 -15.67
CA ASN A 115 8.35 -17.54 -16.14
C ASN A 115 7.54 -18.86 -16.13
N ASP A 116 8.17 -19.95 -16.60
CA ASP A 116 7.56 -21.29 -16.67
C ASP A 116 7.18 -21.88 -15.30
N LEU A 117 7.65 -21.28 -14.20
CA LEU A 117 7.31 -21.65 -12.83
C LEU A 117 6.17 -20.78 -12.27
N ASN A 118 5.47 -20.01 -13.12
CA ASN A 118 4.41 -19.05 -12.76
C ASN A 118 4.89 -17.97 -11.76
N GLN A 119 6.16 -17.59 -11.84
CA GLN A 119 6.71 -16.50 -11.04
C GLN A 119 6.77 -15.23 -11.87
N LYS A 120 6.26 -14.12 -11.34
CA LYS A 120 6.30 -12.82 -12.01
C LYS A 120 7.74 -12.36 -12.18
N ILE A 121 8.23 -12.26 -13.41
CA ILE A 121 9.61 -11.84 -13.73
C ILE A 121 9.70 -10.39 -14.23
N GLU A 122 8.59 -9.81 -14.67
CA GLU A 122 8.55 -8.43 -15.12
C GLU A 122 7.21 -7.76 -14.81
N GLN A 123 7.25 -6.47 -14.53
CA GLN A 123 6.09 -5.60 -14.42
C GLN A 123 6.36 -4.28 -15.14
N ASN A 124 5.46 -3.92 -16.05
CA ASN A 124 5.44 -2.62 -16.71
C ASN A 124 4.21 -1.83 -16.24
N PHE A 125 4.41 -0.57 -15.89
CA PHE A 125 3.36 0.37 -15.53
C PHE A 125 3.32 1.52 -16.54
N TYR A 126 2.13 1.89 -16.96
CA TYR A 126 1.87 3.03 -17.83
C TYR A 126 0.77 3.89 -17.22
N SER A 127 0.95 5.20 -17.21
CA SER A 127 -0.06 6.17 -16.78
C SER A 127 -0.38 7.12 -17.93
N TYR A 128 -1.66 7.29 -18.21
CA TYR A 128 -2.20 8.14 -19.26
C TYR A 128 -3.12 9.18 -18.65
N ASP A 129 -3.17 10.36 -19.26
CA ASP A 129 -4.18 11.36 -18.92
C ASP A 129 -5.56 11.01 -19.52
N ALA A 130 -6.51 11.93 -19.39
CA ALA A 130 -7.87 11.78 -19.92
C ALA A 130 -7.95 11.70 -21.45
N ASN A 131 -6.89 12.11 -22.18
CA ASN A 131 -6.82 12.11 -23.64
C ASN A 131 -5.94 10.98 -24.16
N ASP A 132 -5.67 9.96 -23.34
CA ASP A 132 -4.78 8.84 -23.66
C ASP A 132 -3.33 9.24 -23.97
N VAL A 133 -2.87 10.39 -23.47
CA VAL A 133 -1.46 10.80 -23.60
C VAL A 133 -0.66 10.19 -22.47
N LEU A 134 0.38 9.42 -22.82
CA LEU A 134 1.30 8.81 -21.85
C LEU A 134 2.00 9.88 -21.00
N GLN A 135 1.78 9.83 -19.69
CA GLN A 135 2.36 10.74 -18.71
C GLN A 135 3.59 10.15 -18.01
N ARG A 136 3.57 8.83 -17.77
CA ARG A 136 4.63 8.14 -17.04
C ARG A 136 4.68 6.68 -17.44
N LYS A 137 5.88 6.11 -17.46
CA LYS A 137 6.08 4.66 -17.43
C LYS A 137 6.98 4.26 -16.27
N ALA A 138 6.97 2.99 -15.92
CA ALA A 138 7.92 2.39 -15.00
C ALA A 138 8.06 0.91 -15.34
N ARG A 139 9.25 0.36 -15.15
CA ARG A 139 9.55 -1.05 -15.38
C ARG A 139 10.25 -1.63 -14.16
N ASN A 140 9.88 -2.85 -13.81
CA ASN A 140 10.53 -3.64 -12.78
C ASN A 140 10.79 -5.06 -13.30
N THR A 141 11.93 -5.64 -12.92
CA THR A 141 12.23 -7.06 -13.17
C THR A 141 12.58 -7.78 -11.88
N PHE A 142 12.28 -9.07 -11.82
CA PHE A 142 12.47 -9.89 -10.63
C PHE A 142 13.24 -11.17 -10.95
N LYS A 143 14.10 -11.60 -10.03
CA LYS A 143 14.75 -12.93 -10.09
C LYS A 143 14.45 -13.75 -8.86
N TYR A 144 14.48 -15.06 -9.06
CA TYR A 144 14.19 -16.06 -8.05
C TYR A 144 15.32 -17.09 -8.00
N ASN A 145 15.58 -17.64 -6.80
CA ASN A 145 16.45 -18.80 -6.66
C ASN A 145 15.72 -20.10 -7.07
N GLN A 146 16.43 -21.23 -7.06
CA GLN A 146 15.87 -22.53 -7.44
C GLN A 146 14.74 -23.03 -6.54
N ARG A 147 14.63 -22.51 -5.31
CA ARG A 147 13.54 -22.82 -4.37
C ARG A 147 12.33 -21.89 -4.54
N GLY A 148 12.46 -20.90 -5.43
CA GLY A 148 11.43 -19.95 -5.76
C GLY A 148 11.33 -18.73 -4.84
N HIS A 149 12.35 -18.47 -4.01
CA HIS A 149 12.42 -17.23 -3.22
C HIS A 149 12.96 -16.10 -4.10
N LYS A 150 12.36 -14.90 -4.00
CA LYS A 150 12.84 -13.71 -4.72
C LYS A 150 14.22 -13.33 -4.18
N ILE A 151 15.19 -13.12 -5.08
CA ILE A 151 16.58 -12.75 -4.75
C ILE A 151 16.99 -11.40 -5.35
N GLU A 152 16.20 -10.86 -6.28
CA GLU A 152 16.49 -9.57 -6.91
C GLU A 152 15.22 -8.85 -7.35
N ASP A 153 15.23 -7.53 -7.20
CA ASP A 153 14.23 -6.59 -7.70
C ASP A 153 14.96 -5.40 -8.32
N ILE A 154 14.77 -5.14 -9.62
CA ILE A 154 15.38 -3.99 -10.30
C ILE A 154 14.27 -3.10 -10.80
N SER A 155 14.37 -1.80 -10.50
CA SER A 155 13.53 -0.76 -11.10
C SER A 155 14.34 0.07 -12.08
N TYR A 156 13.69 0.50 -13.16
CA TYR A 156 14.32 1.23 -14.24
C TYR A 156 13.76 2.64 -14.40
N TYR A 157 14.59 3.52 -14.94
CA TYR A 157 14.16 4.77 -15.53
C TYR A 157 13.51 4.55 -16.90
N ASP A 158 12.93 5.62 -17.45
CA ASP A 158 12.19 5.58 -18.70
C ASP A 158 13.09 5.32 -19.93
N ASP A 159 14.37 5.64 -19.85
CA ASP A 159 15.38 5.35 -20.86
C ASP A 159 15.93 3.91 -20.77
N GLY A 160 15.53 3.16 -19.74
CA GLY A 160 15.97 1.79 -19.49
C GLY A 160 17.21 1.67 -18.59
N SER A 161 17.79 2.78 -18.13
CA SER A 161 18.87 2.76 -17.15
C SER A 161 18.36 2.27 -15.79
N VAL A 162 19.23 1.65 -15.00
CA VAL A 162 18.86 1.14 -13.67
C VAL A 162 18.66 2.32 -12.73
N LYS A 163 17.51 2.34 -12.04
CA LYS A 163 17.18 3.34 -11.03
C LYS A 163 17.47 2.83 -9.63
N ALA A 164 17.07 1.60 -9.35
CA ALA A 164 17.33 0.98 -8.06
C ALA A 164 17.42 -0.53 -8.23
N ARG A 165 18.24 -1.16 -7.38
CA ARG A 165 18.39 -2.61 -7.27
C ARG A 165 18.27 -3.00 -5.81
N ILE A 166 17.48 -4.04 -5.57
CA ILE A 166 17.35 -4.69 -4.27
C ILE A 166 17.84 -6.11 -4.44
N ILE A 167 18.84 -6.51 -3.66
CA ILE A 167 19.34 -7.89 -3.59
C ILE A 167 18.83 -8.48 -2.28
N LEU A 168 18.22 -9.66 -2.35
CA LEU A 168 17.60 -10.32 -1.19
C LEU A 168 18.34 -11.63 -0.91
N GLU A 169 18.68 -11.84 0.35
CA GLU A 169 19.34 -13.06 0.84
C GLU A 169 18.38 -13.81 1.78
N PRO A 170 17.50 -14.67 1.26
CA PRO A 170 16.70 -15.55 2.09
C PRO A 170 17.50 -16.77 2.55
N ASP A 171 17.14 -17.30 3.72
CA ASP A 171 17.61 -18.58 4.21
C ASP A 171 17.00 -19.76 3.44
N GLU A 172 17.27 -20.96 3.93
CA GLU A 172 16.78 -22.19 3.32
C GLU A 172 15.26 -22.32 3.27
N ASN A 173 14.56 -21.70 4.21
CA ASN A 173 13.11 -21.74 4.40
C ASN A 173 12.41 -20.51 3.79
N GLY A 174 13.17 -19.57 3.22
CA GLY A 174 12.63 -18.34 2.63
C GLY A 174 12.54 -17.16 3.61
N VAL A 175 13.06 -17.31 4.82
CA VAL A 175 13.16 -16.21 5.79
C VAL A 175 14.24 -15.24 5.34
N LEU A 176 13.92 -13.97 5.19
CA LEU A 176 14.86 -12.94 4.77
C LEU A 176 15.94 -12.72 5.83
N LEU A 177 17.22 -12.94 5.49
CA LEU A 177 18.36 -12.71 6.37
C LEU A 177 18.97 -11.33 6.13
N SER A 178 19.04 -10.90 4.88
CA SER A 178 19.49 -9.56 4.54
C SER A 178 18.84 -9.03 3.27
N GLU A 179 18.80 -7.70 3.15
CA GLU A 179 18.48 -7.02 1.89
C GLU A 179 19.43 -5.85 1.66
N GLU A 180 19.90 -5.73 0.42
CA GLU A 180 20.85 -4.71 -0.01
C GLU A 180 20.19 -3.80 -1.03
N TYR A 181 20.06 -2.51 -0.70
CA TYR A 181 19.48 -1.47 -1.54
C TYR A 181 20.58 -0.65 -2.17
N ILE A 182 20.50 -0.51 -3.49
CA ILE A 182 21.39 0.34 -4.27
C ILE A 182 20.51 1.26 -5.11
N ASN A 183 20.65 2.58 -4.93
CA ASN A 183 19.99 3.59 -5.74
C ASN A 183 21.00 4.21 -6.69
N TYR A 184 20.59 4.40 -7.93
CA TYR A 184 21.43 4.99 -8.97
C TYR A 184 20.81 6.28 -9.47
N SER A 185 21.65 7.22 -9.89
CA SER A 185 21.24 8.33 -10.75
C SER A 185 21.14 7.88 -12.20
N HIS A 186 20.67 8.78 -13.06
CA HIS A 186 20.50 8.52 -14.50
C HIS A 186 21.81 8.25 -15.25
N ASP A 187 22.94 8.72 -14.70
CA ASP A 187 24.29 8.44 -15.21
C ASP A 187 24.88 7.13 -14.67
N GLU A 188 24.04 6.30 -14.04
CA GLU A 188 24.38 5.00 -13.43
C GLU A 188 25.34 5.09 -12.24
N SER A 189 25.63 6.29 -11.72
CA SER A 189 26.40 6.41 -10.47
C SER A 189 25.56 6.06 -9.25
N GLU A 190 26.17 5.37 -8.28
CA GLU A 190 25.52 5.03 -7.01
C GLU A 190 25.30 6.29 -6.18
N THR A 191 24.06 6.48 -5.72
CA THR A 191 23.63 7.63 -4.91
C THR A 191 23.30 7.24 -3.48
N ASP A 192 22.97 5.97 -3.24
CA ASP A 192 22.75 5.39 -1.93
C ASP A 192 23.03 3.88 -2.00
N HIS A 193 23.65 3.34 -0.97
CA HIS A 193 23.98 1.92 -0.88
C HIS A 193 23.90 1.49 0.58
N LYS A 194 22.89 0.69 0.93
CA LYS A 194 22.68 0.21 2.30
C LYS A 194 22.39 -1.27 2.32
N LYS A 195 22.83 -1.95 3.37
CA LYS A 195 22.47 -3.35 3.64
C LYS A 195 21.83 -3.48 5.00
N TYR A 196 20.69 -4.17 5.05
CA TYR A 196 19.90 -4.43 6.24
C TYR A 196 19.98 -5.91 6.56
N TYR A 197 20.13 -6.24 7.84
CA TYR A 197 20.21 -7.61 8.31
C TYR A 197 19.07 -7.86 9.29
N TYR A 198 18.50 -9.06 9.24
CA TYR A 198 17.33 -9.43 10.04
C TYR A 198 17.60 -10.68 10.87
N ASN A 199 16.96 -10.71 12.02
CA ASN A 199 16.86 -11.90 12.86
C ASN A 199 15.38 -12.20 13.14
N GLU A 200 15.11 -13.16 14.02
CA GLU A 200 13.75 -13.57 14.38
C GLU A 200 12.88 -12.44 15.00
N PHE A 201 13.50 -11.36 15.47
CA PHE A 201 12.82 -10.20 16.06
C PHE A 201 12.67 -9.01 15.09
N GLY A 202 13.16 -9.12 13.86
CA GLY A 202 13.09 -8.08 12.83
C GLY A 202 14.47 -7.52 12.47
N LEU A 203 14.54 -6.21 12.19
CA LEU A 203 15.79 -5.55 11.79
C LEU A 203 16.82 -5.61 12.93
N GLU A 204 17.95 -6.28 12.68
CA GLU A 204 19.06 -6.41 13.62
C GLU A 204 20.04 -5.24 13.49
N ARG A 205 20.45 -4.92 12.25
CA ARG A 205 21.44 -3.88 11.97
C ARG A 205 21.37 -3.38 10.53
N THR A 206 21.97 -2.21 10.31
CA THR A 206 22.14 -1.59 8.99
C THR A 206 23.60 -1.25 8.76
N GLU A 207 24.10 -1.50 7.57
CA GLU A 207 25.39 -1.05 7.06
C GLU A 207 25.17 0.02 5.99
N ASP A 208 25.88 1.14 6.12
CA ASP A 208 26.01 2.12 5.03
C ASP A 208 27.26 1.78 4.23
N LEU A 209 27.06 1.41 2.96
CA LEU A 209 28.08 0.88 2.06
C LEU A 209 28.61 1.95 1.10
N MET A 210 28.09 3.19 1.16
CA MET A 210 28.64 4.32 0.40
C MET A 210 29.98 4.80 0.96
N ASP A 211 30.21 4.59 2.26
CA ASP A 211 31.34 5.16 3.01
C ASP A 211 32.60 4.26 3.00
N LYS A 212 32.99 3.74 1.83
CA LYS A 212 34.15 2.80 1.68
C LYS A 212 35.54 3.43 1.91
N ASN A 213 35.63 4.65 2.45
CA ASN A 213 36.87 5.39 2.71
C ASN A 213 37.17 5.63 4.20
N LYS A 214 36.71 4.78 5.12
CA LYS A 214 37.09 4.83 6.56
C LYS A 214 37.98 3.67 6.96
#